data_AF-A0A8I1QTL4-F1
#
_entry.id   AF-A0A8I1QTL4-F1
#
_cell.length_a   1.000
_cell.length_b   1.000
_cell.length_c   1.000
_cell.angle_alpha   90.00
_cell.angle_beta   90.00
_cell.angle_gamma   90.00
#
_symmetry.space_group_name_H-M   'P 1'
#
loop_
_entity.id
_entity.type
_entity.pdbx_description
1 polymer ?
#
loop_
_entity_poly.entity_id
_entity_poly.type
_entity_poly.pdbx_seq_one_letter_code
_entity_poly.pdbx_strand_id
1 'polypeptide(L)'
;MRLLLIPVLLAASGALSEARGAGNDLCLLFTKSEASAYLGAPVGAGQSSLIPGMPGCTWSDDGTGAKLSLSVSPAGNALQLKTWGFESWEGFRSVPDIGARAYVARSPMMEVMGKKIGGDWQAGAIVGSDYVAVGLKGPKGDAGAAIGLLKEVLRRRR
;
A
#
# COMPACT_ATOMS: atom_id res chain seq x y z
N MET A 1 39.30 47.09 -3.88
CA MET A 1 37.85 47.13 -3.62
C MET A 1 37.37 45.70 -3.43
N ARG A 2 36.78 45.41 -2.26
CA ARG A 2 36.22 44.10 -1.88
C ARG A 2 35.04 43.74 -2.79
N LEU A 3 34.92 42.47 -3.16
CA LEU A 3 33.64 41.77 -3.31
C LEU A 3 33.88 40.28 -3.02
N LEU A 4 33.55 39.94 -1.78
CA LEU A 4 33.36 38.60 -1.23
C LEU A 4 31.86 38.26 -1.35
N LEU A 5 31.52 36.96 -1.26
CA LEU A 5 30.21 36.33 -0.93
C LEU A 5 29.25 36.06 -2.12
N ILE A 6 28.56 34.92 -2.30
CA ILE A 6 28.32 33.63 -1.61
C ILE A 6 27.76 32.64 -2.66
N PRO A 7 28.11 31.34 -2.68
CA PRO A 7 27.27 30.32 -3.31
C PRO A 7 26.09 29.99 -2.38
N VAL A 8 24.88 30.44 -2.71
CA VAL A 8 23.67 30.06 -1.97
C VAL A 8 23.29 28.65 -2.41
N LEU A 9 23.44 27.72 -1.47
CA LEU A 9 23.00 26.33 -1.54
C LEU A 9 21.51 26.24 -1.93
N LEU A 10 21.23 25.69 -3.13
CA LEU A 10 19.94 25.04 -3.41
C LEU A 10 19.98 23.63 -2.79
N ALA A 11 19.60 23.52 -1.53
CA ALA A 11 19.36 22.24 -0.87
C ALA A 11 18.09 22.33 -0.02
N ALA A 12 16.93 22.29 -0.68
CA ALA A 12 15.64 22.21 0.02
C ALA A 12 14.53 21.59 -0.84
N SER A 13 14.80 20.44 -1.47
CA SER A 13 13.73 19.65 -2.13
C SER A 13 13.44 18.32 -1.42
N GLY A 14 14.19 17.98 -0.36
CA GLY A 14 14.04 16.70 0.36
C GLY A 14 13.04 16.73 1.53
N ALA A 15 12.86 17.88 2.19
CA ALA A 15 12.15 17.94 3.48
C ALA A 15 10.61 17.92 3.38
N LEU A 16 10.04 18.18 2.20
CA LEU A 16 8.58 18.21 2.01
C LEU A 16 7.95 16.83 1.79
N SER A 17 8.75 15.79 1.54
CA SER A 17 8.24 14.44 1.27
C SER A 17 8.12 13.58 2.55
N GLU A 18 8.85 13.90 3.61
CA GLU A 18 8.81 13.16 4.88
C GLU A 18 7.61 13.56 5.77
N ALA A 19 7.08 14.77 5.62
CA ALA A 19 6.00 15.26 6.47
C ALA A 19 4.60 14.65 6.17
N ARG A 20 4.42 13.96 5.04
CA ARG A 20 3.09 13.46 4.61
C ARG A 20 2.64 12.16 5.30
N GLY A 21 3.49 11.58 6.15
CA GLY A 21 3.15 10.45 7.03
C GLY A 21 2.76 10.86 8.46
N ALA A 22 3.04 12.10 8.88
CA ALA A 22 3.09 12.50 10.29
C ALA A 22 1.72 12.65 11.02
N GLY A 23 0.63 12.11 10.47
CA GLY A 23 -0.69 12.13 11.10
C GLY A 23 -1.57 10.92 10.78
N ASN A 24 -1.00 9.85 10.24
CA ASN A 24 -1.71 8.64 9.87
C ASN A 24 -0.97 7.43 10.43
N ASP A 25 -1.51 6.86 11.49
CA ASP A 25 -0.88 5.73 12.21
C ASP A 25 -0.66 4.52 11.29
N LEU A 26 -1.43 4.37 10.22
CA LEU A 26 -1.22 3.31 9.23
C LEU A 26 0.11 3.47 8.48
N CYS A 27 0.59 4.70 8.29
CA CYS A 27 1.90 4.96 7.70
C CYS A 27 3.07 4.72 8.66
N LEU A 28 2.79 4.60 9.97
CA LEU A 28 3.79 4.26 10.97
C LEU A 28 3.93 2.74 11.14
N LEU A 29 3.00 1.94 10.59
CA LEU A 29 3.04 0.48 10.70
C LEU A 29 4.24 -0.15 10.01
N PHE A 30 4.82 0.50 9.00
CA PHE A 30 6.04 0.03 8.33
C PHE A 30 7.00 1.17 8.09
N THR A 31 8.27 0.91 8.33
CA THR A 31 9.36 1.74 7.85
C THR A 31 9.52 1.59 6.34
N LYS A 32 10.17 2.57 5.70
CA LYS A 32 10.55 2.49 4.29
C LYS A 32 11.39 1.25 3.97
N SER A 33 12.30 0.85 4.86
CA SER A 33 13.15 -0.32 4.67
C SER A 33 12.36 -1.63 4.73
N GLU A 34 11.43 -1.76 5.67
CA GLU A 34 10.52 -2.92 5.74
C GLU A 34 9.65 -3.01 4.49
N ALA A 35 9.04 -1.89 4.05
CA ALA A 35 8.23 -1.86 2.83
C ALA A 35 9.04 -2.28 1.60
N SER A 36 10.28 -1.79 1.49
CA SER A 36 11.21 -2.18 0.41
C SER A 36 11.52 -3.68 0.43
N ALA A 37 11.68 -4.26 1.63
CA ALA A 37 11.97 -5.69 1.81
C ALA A 37 10.81 -6.59 1.35
N TYR A 38 9.56 -6.20 1.66
CA TYR A 38 8.34 -6.88 1.18
C TYR A 38 8.23 -6.84 -0.35
N LEU A 39 8.59 -5.71 -0.96
CA LEU A 39 8.44 -5.52 -2.41
C LEU A 39 9.60 -6.14 -3.20
N GLY A 40 10.78 -6.25 -2.60
CA GLY A 40 12.01 -6.61 -3.31
C GLY A 40 12.54 -5.47 -4.19
N ALA A 41 12.15 -4.22 -3.90
CA ALA A 41 12.52 -3.03 -4.64
C ALA A 41 12.54 -1.82 -3.69
N PRO A 42 13.37 -0.79 -3.96
CA PRO A 42 13.34 0.44 -3.19
C PRO A 42 11.99 1.17 -3.34
N VAL A 43 11.57 1.86 -2.29
CA VAL A 43 10.37 2.73 -2.29
C VAL A 43 10.60 4.04 -1.56
N GLY A 44 9.70 5.00 -1.75
CA GLY A 44 9.62 6.24 -0.99
C GLY A 44 9.15 6.07 0.45
N ALA A 45 9.01 7.19 1.15
CA ALA A 45 8.34 7.24 2.46
C ALA A 45 6.85 6.90 2.31
N GLY A 46 6.24 6.44 3.40
CA GLY A 46 4.81 6.15 3.45
C GLY A 46 3.99 7.42 3.25
N GLN A 47 3.03 7.36 2.35
CA GLN A 47 2.12 8.45 2.02
C GLN A 47 0.70 8.07 2.39
N SER A 48 0.03 8.96 3.12
CA SER A 48 -1.38 8.80 3.45
C SER A 48 -2.25 8.78 2.20
N SER A 49 -3.25 7.90 2.20
CA SER A 49 -4.35 7.95 1.24
C SER A 49 -5.00 9.33 1.32
N LEU A 50 -5.16 9.99 0.17
CA LEU A 50 -5.85 11.27 0.07
C LEU A 50 -7.37 11.11 -0.08
N ILE A 51 -7.90 9.87 -0.04
CA ILE A 51 -9.33 9.62 -0.19
C ILE A 51 -10.02 9.81 1.17
N PRO A 52 -10.94 10.80 1.31
CA PRO A 52 -11.67 11.02 2.55
C PRO A 52 -12.44 9.78 2.99
N GLY A 53 -12.36 9.42 4.28
CA GLY A 53 -13.08 8.27 4.84
C GLY A 53 -12.47 6.90 4.53
N MET A 54 -11.33 6.83 3.82
CA MET A 54 -10.57 5.59 3.62
C MET A 54 -9.13 5.78 4.10
N PRO A 55 -8.89 5.67 5.43
CA PRO A 55 -7.54 5.74 5.96
C PRO A 55 -6.71 4.61 5.33
N GLY A 56 -5.57 4.99 4.79
CA GLY A 56 -4.65 4.07 4.16
C GLY A 56 -3.27 4.67 4.04
N CYS A 57 -2.29 3.83 3.80
CA CYS A 57 -0.93 4.25 3.52
C CYS A 57 -0.38 3.52 2.31
N THR A 58 0.45 4.19 1.52
CA THR A 58 1.15 3.61 0.38
C THR A 58 2.63 3.95 0.43
N TRP A 59 3.47 2.96 0.16
CA TRP A 59 4.89 3.12 -0.13
C TRP A 59 5.10 2.72 -1.58
N SER A 60 5.61 3.62 -2.41
CA SER A 60 5.78 3.35 -3.83
C SER A 60 7.06 3.93 -4.40
N ASP A 61 7.44 3.42 -5.56
CA ASP A 61 8.41 3.99 -6.47
C ASP A 61 7.78 4.00 -7.86
N ASP A 62 7.49 5.20 -8.39
CA ASP A 62 6.81 5.36 -9.67
C ASP A 62 7.68 4.96 -10.86
N GLY A 63 9.01 4.96 -10.71
CA GLY A 63 9.95 4.56 -11.75
C GLY A 63 9.95 3.04 -11.97
N THR A 64 9.84 2.27 -10.89
CA THR A 64 9.77 0.80 -10.96
C THR A 64 8.33 0.28 -10.97
N GLY A 65 7.35 1.11 -10.61
CA GLY A 65 5.97 0.70 -10.38
C GLY A 65 5.78 -0.17 -9.13
N ALA A 66 6.81 -0.27 -8.27
CA ALA A 66 6.74 -0.99 -7.01
C ALA A 66 5.79 -0.26 -6.04
N LYS A 67 4.91 -1.02 -5.38
CA LYS A 67 3.87 -0.45 -4.51
C LYS A 67 3.47 -1.42 -3.41
N LEU A 68 3.57 -0.99 -2.16
CA LEU A 68 2.91 -1.59 -1.01
C LEU A 68 1.81 -0.64 -0.58
N SER A 69 0.58 -1.14 -0.47
CA SER A 69 -0.56 -0.34 0.01
C SER A 69 -1.27 -1.05 1.16
N LEU A 70 -1.80 -0.26 2.08
CA LEU A 70 -2.64 -0.68 3.19
C LEU A 70 -3.86 0.25 3.24
N SER A 71 -5.05 -0.31 3.45
CA SER A 71 -6.25 0.45 3.78
C SER A 71 -7.04 -0.22 4.89
N VAL A 72 -7.74 0.62 5.66
CA VAL A 72 -8.70 0.21 6.68
C VAL A 72 -9.98 0.98 6.40
N SER A 73 -11.11 0.29 6.46
CA SER A 73 -12.43 0.89 6.25
C SER A 73 -13.47 0.16 7.08
N PRO A 74 -14.70 0.68 7.25
CA PRO A 74 -15.76 -0.07 7.94
C PRO A 74 -16.03 -1.42 7.27
N ALA A 75 -16.32 -2.46 8.04
CA ALA A 75 -16.54 -3.83 7.56
C ALA A 75 -17.60 -3.94 6.45
N GLY A 76 -18.61 -3.04 6.45
CA GLY A 76 -19.61 -2.95 5.39
C GLY A 76 -19.02 -2.71 4.00
N ASN A 77 -17.83 -2.08 3.90
CA ASN A 77 -17.15 -1.88 2.62
C ASN A 77 -16.63 -3.18 2.00
N ALA A 78 -16.46 -4.26 2.77
CA ALA A 78 -16.14 -5.58 2.23
C ALA A 78 -17.27 -6.15 1.34
N LEU A 79 -18.50 -5.63 1.45
CA LEU A 79 -19.59 -6.00 0.54
C LEU A 79 -19.33 -5.48 -0.88
N GLN A 80 -18.55 -4.40 -1.03
CA GLN A 80 -18.16 -3.89 -2.35
C GLN A 80 -17.27 -4.87 -3.11
N LEU A 81 -16.56 -5.78 -2.44
CA LEU A 81 -15.74 -6.81 -3.09
C LEU A 81 -16.56 -7.68 -4.05
N LYS A 82 -17.80 -8.00 -3.67
CA LYS A 82 -18.70 -8.77 -4.54
C LYS A 82 -19.16 -7.93 -5.74
N THR A 83 -19.49 -6.66 -5.51
CA THR A 83 -19.86 -5.72 -6.58
C THR A 83 -18.70 -5.48 -7.55
N TRP A 84 -17.46 -5.48 -7.06
CA TRP A 84 -16.25 -5.30 -7.87
C TRP A 84 -15.79 -6.59 -8.58
N GLY A 85 -16.48 -7.71 -8.37
CA GLY A 85 -16.18 -8.98 -9.06
C GLY A 85 -14.83 -9.56 -8.67
N PHE A 86 -14.35 -9.35 -7.44
CA PHE A 86 -13.04 -9.86 -7.01
C PHE A 86 -12.91 -11.39 -7.16
N GLU A 87 -14.04 -12.10 -7.09
CA GLU A 87 -14.10 -13.56 -7.27
C GLU A 87 -13.68 -14.01 -8.68
N SER A 88 -13.76 -13.13 -9.68
CA SER A 88 -13.29 -13.41 -11.04
C SER A 88 -11.85 -12.98 -11.29
N TRP A 89 -11.17 -12.43 -10.27
CA TRP A 89 -9.79 -11.98 -10.41
C TRP A 89 -8.82 -13.16 -10.36
N GLU A 90 -7.68 -12.99 -11.01
CA GLU A 90 -6.66 -14.03 -11.11
C GLU A 90 -6.21 -14.50 -9.72
N GLY A 91 -6.16 -15.82 -9.51
CA GLY A 91 -5.68 -16.41 -8.25
C GLY A 91 -6.59 -16.17 -7.04
N PHE A 92 -7.83 -15.67 -7.26
CA PHE A 92 -8.80 -15.48 -6.20
C PHE A 92 -9.01 -16.77 -5.41
N ARG A 93 -8.91 -16.68 -4.09
CA ARG A 93 -9.32 -17.73 -3.17
C ARG A 93 -9.60 -17.15 -1.79
N SER A 94 -10.48 -17.84 -1.06
CA SER A 94 -10.65 -17.59 0.37
C SER A 94 -9.41 -18.03 1.13
N VAL A 95 -9.08 -17.31 2.20
CA VAL A 95 -7.96 -17.64 3.09
C VAL A 95 -8.53 -17.92 4.48
N PRO A 96 -8.52 -19.18 4.96
CA PRO A 96 -9.03 -19.49 6.29
C PRO A 96 -8.14 -18.88 7.38
N ASP A 97 -8.67 -18.83 8.59
CA ASP A 97 -7.94 -18.47 9.82
C ASP A 97 -7.40 -17.02 9.87
N ILE A 98 -7.93 -16.12 9.03
CA ILE A 98 -7.60 -14.69 9.04
C ILE A 98 -8.90 -13.87 9.08
N GLY A 99 -9.45 -13.66 10.28
CA GLY A 99 -10.71 -12.91 10.41
C GLY A 99 -11.86 -13.53 9.60
N ALA A 100 -12.87 -12.71 9.28
CA ALA A 100 -14.00 -13.12 8.45
C ALA A 100 -13.80 -12.71 6.99
N ARG A 101 -14.26 -13.57 6.06
CA ARG A 101 -14.26 -13.32 4.62
C ARG A 101 -12.87 -12.95 4.07
N ALA A 102 -11.82 -13.53 4.65
CA ALA A 102 -10.49 -13.32 4.16
C ALA A 102 -10.29 -13.89 2.75
N TYR A 103 -9.54 -13.16 1.94
CA TYR A 103 -9.26 -13.53 0.56
C TYR A 103 -7.86 -13.10 0.14
N VAL A 104 -7.43 -13.65 -0.98
CA VAL A 104 -6.31 -13.13 -1.77
C VAL A 104 -6.69 -13.19 -3.24
N ALA A 105 -6.26 -12.22 -4.04
CA ALA A 105 -6.45 -12.17 -5.48
C ALA A 105 -5.42 -11.26 -6.14
N ARG A 106 -5.24 -11.36 -7.45
CA ARG A 106 -4.41 -10.46 -8.23
C ARG A 106 -5.29 -9.53 -9.07
N SER A 107 -5.10 -8.23 -8.91
CA SER A 107 -5.89 -7.25 -9.66
C SER A 107 -5.65 -7.35 -11.16
N PRO A 108 -6.71 -7.18 -11.97
CA PRO A 108 -6.56 -7.22 -13.42
C PRO A 108 -5.59 -6.15 -13.89
N MET A 109 -4.76 -6.49 -14.86
CA MET A 109 -3.92 -5.52 -15.54
C MET A 109 -4.78 -4.78 -16.57
N MET A 110 -4.85 -3.46 -16.47
CA MET A 110 -5.58 -2.60 -17.41
C MET A 110 -4.60 -1.59 -18.01
N GLU A 111 -4.81 -1.22 -19.27
CA GLU A 111 -4.08 -0.12 -19.89
C GLU A 111 -4.98 1.11 -19.96
N VAL A 112 -4.56 2.19 -19.31
CA VAL A 112 -5.29 3.47 -19.30
C VAL A 112 -4.33 4.54 -19.78
N MET A 113 -4.66 5.19 -20.90
CA MET A 113 -3.83 6.23 -21.52
C MET A 113 -2.35 5.79 -21.72
N GLY A 114 -2.15 4.55 -22.19
CA GLY A 114 -0.81 3.97 -22.42
C GLY A 114 -0.06 3.55 -21.15
N LYS A 115 -0.70 3.62 -19.97
CA LYS A 115 -0.11 3.17 -18.70
C LYS A 115 -0.77 1.89 -18.21
N LYS A 116 0.06 0.89 -17.85
CA LYS A 116 -0.40 -0.37 -17.24
C LYS A 116 -0.67 -0.18 -15.74
N ILE A 117 -1.94 -0.26 -15.36
CA ILE A 117 -2.46 -0.13 -14.01
C ILE A 117 -2.96 -1.50 -13.53
N GLY A 118 -2.82 -1.79 -12.23
CA GLY A 118 -3.17 -3.09 -11.64
C GLY A 118 -2.03 -4.10 -11.69
N GLY A 119 -2.38 -5.39 -11.64
CA GLY A 119 -1.44 -6.50 -11.52
C GLY A 119 -0.84 -6.68 -10.12
N ASP A 120 -1.37 -5.98 -9.12
CA ASP A 120 -0.99 -6.12 -7.71
C ASP A 120 -1.67 -7.33 -7.08
N TRP A 121 -0.93 -8.05 -6.24
CA TRP A 121 -1.51 -9.03 -5.34
C TRP A 121 -2.15 -8.32 -4.17
N GLN A 122 -3.42 -8.62 -3.90
CA GLN A 122 -4.19 -8.05 -2.82
C GLN A 122 -4.67 -9.15 -1.88
N ALA A 123 -4.66 -8.86 -0.58
CA ALA A 123 -5.29 -9.68 0.43
C ALA A 123 -6.11 -8.79 1.36
N GLY A 124 -7.27 -9.26 1.78
CA GLY A 124 -8.11 -8.51 2.72
C GLY A 124 -8.89 -9.42 3.66
N ALA A 125 -9.32 -8.87 4.78
CA ALA A 125 -10.11 -9.58 5.80
C ALA A 125 -10.97 -8.60 6.60
N ILE A 126 -12.09 -9.09 7.13
CA ILE A 126 -12.89 -8.39 8.14
C ILE A 126 -12.40 -8.80 9.53
N VAL A 127 -12.08 -7.84 10.38
CA VAL A 127 -11.67 -8.05 11.78
C VAL A 127 -12.40 -7.04 12.67
N GLY A 128 -13.31 -7.53 13.51
CA GLY A 128 -14.18 -6.66 14.31
C GLY A 128 -15.08 -5.80 13.43
N SER A 129 -15.04 -4.48 13.63
CA SER A 129 -15.78 -3.49 12.84
C SER A 129 -15.10 -3.10 11.53
N ASP A 130 -13.90 -3.61 11.26
CA ASP A 130 -13.04 -3.10 10.19
C ASP A 130 -12.88 -4.12 9.06
N TYR A 131 -12.82 -3.61 7.84
CA TYR A 131 -12.27 -4.28 6.67
C TYR A 131 -10.85 -3.75 6.43
N VAL A 132 -9.89 -4.66 6.42
CA VAL A 132 -8.46 -4.37 6.23
C VAL A 132 -8.02 -4.99 4.91
N ALA A 133 -7.37 -4.20 4.05
CA ALA A 133 -6.85 -4.67 2.78
C ALA A 133 -5.40 -4.23 2.58
N VAL A 134 -4.60 -5.11 1.99
CA VAL A 134 -3.22 -4.84 1.60
C VAL A 134 -3.03 -5.13 0.12
N GLY A 135 -2.06 -4.45 -0.49
CA GLY A 135 -1.66 -4.66 -1.88
C GLY A 135 -0.15 -4.68 -2.03
N LEU A 136 0.36 -5.55 -2.89
CA LEU A 136 1.77 -5.71 -3.23
C LEU A 136 1.96 -5.78 -4.74
N LYS A 137 2.78 -4.86 -5.27
CA LYS A 137 3.27 -4.85 -6.65
C LYS A 137 4.78 -4.71 -6.61
N GLY A 138 5.52 -5.71 -7.07
CA GLY A 138 6.98 -5.67 -7.09
C GLY A 138 7.58 -7.05 -7.35
N PRO A 139 8.91 -7.17 -7.45
CA PRO A 139 9.60 -8.43 -7.71
C PRO A 139 9.26 -9.58 -6.77
N LYS A 140 8.90 -9.29 -5.51
CA LYS A 140 8.48 -10.27 -4.50
C LYS A 140 6.96 -10.36 -4.32
N GLY A 141 6.19 -9.68 -5.16
CA GLY A 141 4.74 -9.68 -5.07
C GLY A 141 4.16 -11.02 -5.52
N ASP A 142 3.66 -11.80 -4.56
CA ASP A 142 2.86 -13.00 -4.80
C ASP A 142 1.71 -13.12 -3.79
N ALA A 143 0.86 -14.13 -3.98
CA ALA A 143 -0.29 -14.37 -3.10
C ALA A 143 0.12 -14.66 -1.65
N GLY A 144 1.20 -15.42 -1.44
CA GLY A 144 1.71 -15.76 -0.11
C GLY A 144 2.27 -14.53 0.61
N ALA A 145 3.00 -13.68 -0.11
CA ALA A 145 3.52 -12.42 0.39
C ALA A 145 2.38 -11.46 0.78
N ALA A 146 1.30 -11.37 -0.02
CA ALA A 146 0.14 -10.54 0.30
C ALA A 146 -0.60 -11.05 1.56
N ILE A 147 -0.79 -12.38 1.68
CA ILE A 147 -1.36 -12.98 2.89
C ILE A 147 -0.48 -12.73 4.12
N GLY A 148 0.84 -12.92 3.99
CA GLY A 148 1.81 -12.69 5.06
C GLY A 148 1.80 -11.23 5.52
N LEU A 149 1.75 -10.29 4.57
CA LEU A 149 1.62 -8.87 4.86
C LEU A 149 0.31 -8.55 5.60
N LEU A 150 -0.82 -9.11 5.16
CA LEU A 150 -2.10 -8.92 5.85
C LEU A 150 -2.03 -9.40 7.31
N LYS A 151 -1.47 -10.59 7.55
CA LYS A 151 -1.29 -11.12 8.91
C LYS A 151 -0.44 -10.18 9.77
N GLU A 152 0.64 -9.66 9.21
CA GLU A 152 1.54 -8.75 9.91
C GLU A 152 0.87 -7.41 10.23
N VAL A 153 0.10 -6.85 9.29
CA VAL A 153 -0.72 -5.65 9.54
C VAL A 153 -1.69 -5.90 10.68
N LEU A 154 -2.44 -7.00 10.63
CA LEU A 154 -3.42 -7.35 11.67
C LEU A 154 -2.76 -7.57 13.04
N ARG A 155 -1.51 -8.03 13.06
CA ARG A 155 -0.72 -8.17 14.30
C ARG A 155 -0.29 -6.82 14.85
N ARG A 156 0.19 -5.89 14.02
CA ARG A 156 0.68 -4.56 14.44
C ARG A 156 -0.43 -3.59 14.83
N ARG A 157 -1.66 -3.80 14.37
CA ARG A 157 -2.83 -2.96 14.68
C ARG A 157 -3.55 -3.34 15.98
N ARG A 158 -3.19 -4.46 16.60
CA ARG A 158 -3.71 -4.89 17.92
C ARG A 158 -2.95 -4.17 19.01
#